data_AF-A0A5E9G3Y1-F1
#
_entry.id   AF-A0A5E9G3Y1-F1
#
_cell.length_a   1.000
_cell.length_b   1.000
_cell.length_c   1.000
_cell.angle_alpha   90.00
_cell.angle_beta   90.00
_cell.angle_gamma   90.00
#
_symmetry.space_group_name_H-M   'P 1'
#
loop_
_entity.id
_entity.type
_entity.pdbx_description
1 polymer ?
#
loop_
_entity_poly.entity_id
_entity_poly.type
_entity_poly.pdbx_seq_one_letter_code
_entity_poly.pdbx_strand_id
1 'polypeptide(L)'
;MIGILAFIGGLFSINPTAVHDGGMLDVLCTASELAEYGEVHVVGDRLERLAVTITPNFYGTELDEIEWVFDRFAQVASGGRKTATISGVIVSIDAVYVSLTRKSRGWAPAGGTATLERLETTAATRRPERRIAWGAASAPDEHGHANRTGYPVFEEGDESFTGWVITLADEHVRLADAV
;
A
#
# COMPACT_ATOMS: atom_id res chain seq x y z
N MET A 1 24.59 -70.07 23.53
CA MET A 1 24.44 -69.18 22.37
C MET A 1 24.70 -67.77 22.86
N ILE A 2 25.83 -67.21 22.43
CA ILE A 2 26.44 -65.94 22.88
C ILE A 2 25.95 -64.82 21.95
N GLY A 3 25.80 -63.58 22.46
CA GLY A 3 25.62 -62.36 21.66
C GLY A 3 24.87 -61.25 22.41
N ILE A 4 25.48 -60.61 23.42
CA ILE A 4 26.12 -59.27 23.36
C ILE A 4 25.14 -58.10 23.56
N LEU A 5 25.31 -57.43 24.71
CA LEU A 5 24.87 -56.06 25.00
C LEU A 5 25.62 -55.05 24.10
N ALA A 6 24.92 -54.01 23.65
CA ALA A 6 25.54 -52.70 23.38
C ALA A 6 24.62 -51.58 23.88
N PHE A 7 25.20 -50.69 24.66
CA PHE A 7 24.62 -49.53 25.33
C PHE A 7 25.24 -48.26 24.68
N ILE A 8 24.52 -47.14 24.76
CA ILE A 8 24.98 -45.72 24.70
C ILE A 8 25.04 -45.00 23.34
N GLY A 9 24.36 -43.84 23.33
CA GLY A 9 24.51 -42.71 22.41
C GLY A 9 23.13 -42.24 21.93
N GLY A 10 22.39 -41.35 22.58
CA GLY A 10 22.81 -40.05 23.10
C GLY A 10 22.84 -39.04 21.95
N LEU A 11 21.84 -38.15 21.91
CA LEU A 11 21.88 -36.73 21.53
C LEU A 11 20.65 -36.26 20.70
N PHE A 12 19.97 -35.27 21.27
CA PHE A 12 19.25 -34.15 20.64
C PHE A 12 18.13 -34.41 19.63
N SER A 13 16.92 -34.17 20.12
CA SER A 13 16.02 -33.11 19.62
C SER A 13 16.32 -32.58 18.22
N ILE A 14 15.48 -32.97 17.26
CA ILE A 14 15.04 -32.07 16.21
C ILE A 14 13.54 -32.23 16.11
N ASN A 15 12.85 -31.48 16.96
CA ASN A 15 11.54 -30.96 16.60
C ASN A 15 11.84 -29.53 16.12
N PRO A 16 12.07 -29.28 14.82
CA PRO A 16 12.08 -27.92 14.33
C PRO A 16 10.63 -27.54 14.01
N THR A 17 10.14 -26.62 14.83
CA THR A 17 9.20 -25.54 14.47
C THR A 17 7.77 -25.97 14.16
N ALA A 18 6.86 -25.87 15.13
CA ALA A 18 6.23 -24.60 15.51
C ALA A 18 5.49 -23.95 14.34
N VAL A 19 4.18 -24.21 14.30
CA VAL A 19 3.09 -23.25 14.02
C VAL A 19 3.47 -22.13 13.04
N HIS A 20 3.14 -22.31 11.76
CA HIS A 20 2.82 -21.15 10.93
C HIS A 20 1.46 -20.61 11.41
N ASP A 21 1.49 -19.75 12.44
CA ASP A 21 0.64 -18.56 12.38
C ASP A 21 1.35 -17.71 11.33
N GLY A 22 1.12 -18.04 10.05
CA GLY A 22 1.56 -17.20 8.95
C GLY A 22 0.80 -15.90 9.15
N GLY A 23 1.49 -14.90 9.69
CA GLY A 23 0.86 -13.62 9.98
C GLY A 23 0.27 -13.06 8.69
N MET A 24 -0.81 -12.32 8.86
CA MET A 24 -1.32 -11.49 7.78
C MET A 24 -0.96 -10.07 8.13
N LEU A 25 -0.36 -9.38 7.19
CA LEU A 25 0.02 -7.99 7.35
C LEU A 25 -0.64 -7.15 6.27
N ASP A 26 -1.49 -6.24 6.71
CA ASP A 26 -2.00 -5.18 5.86
C ASP A 26 -0.98 -4.04 5.78
N VAL A 27 -0.71 -3.60 4.55
CA VAL A 27 0.18 -2.49 4.26
C VAL A 27 -0.54 -1.54 3.31
N LEU A 28 -0.58 -0.26 3.68
CA LEU A 28 -1.13 0.78 2.80
C LEU A 28 -0.16 1.09 1.66
N CYS A 29 -0.70 1.30 0.47
CA CYS A 29 0.04 1.72 -0.70
C CYS A 29 -0.65 2.92 -1.33
N THR A 30 -0.05 4.11 -1.27
CA THR A 30 -0.73 5.32 -1.78
C THR A 30 -0.82 5.30 -3.31
N ALA A 31 -1.79 6.03 -3.88
CA ALA A 31 -1.97 6.08 -5.32
C ALA A 31 -0.70 6.49 -6.09
N SER A 32 0.10 7.42 -5.55
CA SER A 32 1.36 7.89 -6.17
C SER A 32 2.43 6.80 -6.22
N GLU A 33 2.51 5.94 -5.20
CA GLU A 33 3.58 4.95 -5.05
C GLU A 33 3.67 3.94 -6.21
N LEU A 34 2.53 3.58 -6.80
CA LEU A 34 2.48 2.65 -7.94
C LEU A 34 2.22 3.38 -9.26
N ALA A 35 1.36 4.40 -9.25
CA ALA A 35 0.93 5.06 -10.47
C ALA A 35 2.05 5.81 -11.19
N GLU A 36 2.98 6.42 -10.44
CA GLU A 36 4.07 7.19 -11.03
C GLU A 36 5.10 6.33 -11.77
N TYR A 37 5.21 5.05 -11.40
CA TYR A 37 6.20 4.12 -11.93
C TYR A 37 5.61 3.01 -12.78
N GLY A 38 4.28 2.96 -12.94
CA GLY A 38 3.59 1.95 -13.74
C GLY A 38 3.71 0.53 -13.18
N GLU A 39 3.98 0.39 -11.89
CA GLU A 39 4.12 -0.92 -11.24
C GLU A 39 2.74 -1.54 -10.99
N VAL A 40 2.60 -2.79 -11.40
CA VAL A 40 1.36 -3.56 -11.26
C VAL A 40 1.64 -4.74 -10.34
N HIS A 41 0.83 -4.85 -9.29
CA HIS A 41 0.85 -5.99 -8.38
C HIS A 41 -0.37 -6.87 -8.63
N VAL A 42 -0.19 -8.18 -8.48
CA VAL A 42 -1.24 -9.19 -8.67
C VAL A 42 -1.30 -10.07 -7.42
N VAL A 43 -2.51 -10.51 -7.07
CA VAL A 43 -2.69 -11.54 -6.03
C VAL A 43 -1.90 -12.80 -6.42
N GLY A 44 -1.12 -13.31 -5.48
CA GLY A 44 -0.17 -14.41 -5.66
C GLY A 44 1.27 -13.98 -5.94
N ASP A 45 1.52 -12.69 -6.25
CA ASP A 45 2.88 -12.18 -6.42
C ASP A 45 3.64 -12.18 -5.09
N ARG A 46 4.95 -12.43 -5.17
CA ARG A 46 5.86 -12.18 -4.04
C ARG A 46 6.38 -10.76 -4.11
N LEU A 47 6.15 -10.00 -3.05
CA LEU A 47 6.55 -8.61 -2.90
C LEU A 47 7.72 -8.49 -1.93
N GLU A 48 8.64 -7.57 -2.18
CA GLU A 48 9.63 -7.06 -1.22
C GLU A 48 9.81 -5.56 -1.43
N ARG A 49 9.53 -4.75 -0.41
CA ARG A 49 9.51 -3.29 -0.56
C ARG A 49 9.78 -2.54 0.75
N LEU A 50 10.31 -1.32 0.62
CA LEU A 50 10.43 -0.39 1.74
C LEU A 50 9.07 0.12 2.20
N ALA A 51 8.91 0.21 3.51
CA ALA A 51 7.74 0.75 4.18
C ALA A 51 8.16 1.59 5.39
N VAL A 52 7.30 2.52 5.78
CA VAL A 52 7.48 3.38 6.95
C VAL A 52 6.28 3.30 7.87
N THR A 53 6.53 3.48 9.17
CA THR A 53 5.45 3.69 10.12
C THR A 53 4.90 5.10 9.97
N ILE A 54 3.59 5.24 9.88
CA ILE A 54 2.92 6.53 10.04
C ILE A 54 1.86 6.41 11.14
N THR A 55 1.37 7.55 11.64
CA THR A 55 0.15 7.60 12.44
C THR A 55 -0.89 8.30 11.56
N PRO A 56 -1.60 7.58 10.69
CA PRO A 56 -2.62 8.19 9.86
C PRO A 56 -3.83 8.53 10.72
N ASN A 57 -4.38 9.72 10.52
CA ASN A 57 -5.73 10.10 10.97
C ASN A 57 -6.52 10.57 9.73
N PHE A 58 -6.35 9.84 8.63
CA PHE A 58 -6.73 10.29 7.29
C PHE A 58 -8.05 9.67 6.85
N TYR A 59 -8.24 8.38 7.11
CA TYR A 59 -9.40 7.63 6.67
C TYR A 59 -10.56 7.70 7.66
N GLY A 60 -10.30 7.93 8.95
CA GLY A 60 -11.28 7.90 10.05
C GLY A 60 -11.95 6.53 10.25
N THR A 61 -11.23 5.45 9.90
CA THR A 61 -11.68 4.04 9.94
C THR A 61 -10.55 3.16 10.46
N GLU A 62 -10.75 1.84 10.56
CA GLU A 62 -9.72 0.85 10.88
C GLU A 62 -8.48 0.93 9.98
N LEU A 63 -8.60 1.52 8.77
CA LEU A 63 -7.45 1.77 7.91
C LEU A 63 -6.42 2.72 8.54
N ASP A 64 -6.83 3.57 9.48
CA ASP A 64 -5.91 4.42 10.23
C ASP A 64 -5.10 3.63 11.27
N GLU A 65 -5.49 2.39 11.60
CA GLU A 65 -4.75 1.51 12.51
C GLU A 65 -3.63 0.74 11.78
N ILE A 66 -3.61 0.75 10.44
CA ILE A 66 -2.56 0.11 9.64
C ILE A 66 -1.22 0.82 9.90
N GLU A 67 -0.29 0.08 10.48
CA GLU A 67 1.01 0.62 10.91
C GLU A 67 1.89 1.03 9.72
N TRP A 68 1.87 0.24 8.64
CA TRP A 68 2.86 0.33 7.57
C TRP A 68 2.29 0.94 6.29
N VAL A 69 3.07 1.83 5.69
CA VAL A 69 2.82 2.36 4.34
C VAL A 69 4.03 2.11 3.47
N PHE A 70 3.83 1.54 2.29
CA PHE A 70 4.89 1.46 1.29
C PHE A 70 5.33 2.86 0.87
N ASP A 71 6.63 3.07 0.90
CA ASP A 71 7.27 4.32 0.50
C ASP A 71 8.62 3.95 -0.11
N ARG A 72 8.70 4.00 -1.44
CA ARG A 72 9.92 3.67 -2.17
C ARG A 72 11.06 4.66 -1.88
N PHE A 73 10.73 5.88 -1.49
CA PHE A 73 11.70 6.95 -1.23
C PHE A 73 11.96 7.17 0.25
N ALA A 74 11.42 6.30 1.11
CA ALA A 74 11.70 6.30 2.53
C ALA A 74 13.22 6.34 2.76
N GLN A 75 13.72 7.50 3.16
CA GLN A 75 15.09 7.63 3.61
C GLN A 75 15.15 7.07 5.03
N VAL A 76 16.09 6.16 5.25
CA VAL A 76 16.39 5.65 6.58
C VAL A 76 16.85 6.83 7.43
N ALA A 77 15.95 7.27 8.33
CA ALA A 77 16.09 8.31 9.33
C ALA A 77 16.10 9.78 8.87
N SER A 78 15.00 10.48 9.18
CA SER A 78 14.99 11.69 10.01
C SER A 78 13.57 11.91 10.56
N GLY A 79 13.39 11.91 11.90
CA GLY A 79 12.13 12.35 12.53
C GLY A 79 11.23 11.29 13.19
N GLY A 80 11.78 10.21 13.76
CA GLY A 80 11.02 9.30 14.64
C GLY A 80 10.12 8.26 13.96
N ARG A 81 10.11 8.20 12.61
CA ARG A 81 9.46 7.12 11.85
C ARG A 81 10.40 5.92 11.75
N LYS A 82 9.88 4.72 11.96
CA LYS A 82 10.60 3.47 11.67
C LYS A 82 10.51 3.20 10.17
N THR A 83 11.60 2.72 9.58
CA THR A 83 11.64 2.21 8.21
C THR A 83 11.85 0.70 8.27
N ALA A 84 11.21 -0.05 7.39
CA ALA A 84 11.38 -1.49 7.26
C ALA A 84 11.40 -1.90 5.79
N THR A 85 12.08 -3.00 5.49
CA THR A 85 11.80 -3.79 4.30
C THR A 85 10.75 -4.83 4.67
N ILE A 86 9.61 -4.81 4.00
CA ILE A 86 8.52 -5.77 4.16
C ILE A 86 8.49 -6.66 2.92
N SER A 87 8.50 -7.98 3.14
CA SER A 87 8.25 -8.95 2.08
C SER A 87 7.16 -9.93 2.45
N GLY A 88 6.55 -10.57 1.46
CA GLY A 88 5.47 -11.54 1.64
C GLY A 88 4.82 -11.92 0.30
N VAL A 89 3.81 -12.78 0.36
CA VAL A 89 2.97 -13.12 -0.80
C VAL A 89 1.68 -12.31 -0.73
N ILE A 90 1.32 -11.63 -1.81
CA ILE A 90 0.08 -10.86 -1.87
C ILE A 90 -1.10 -11.83 -1.87
N VAL A 91 -1.97 -11.73 -0.85
CA VAL A 91 -3.18 -12.56 -0.74
C VAL A 91 -4.46 -11.77 -0.97
N SER A 92 -4.41 -10.44 -0.79
CA SER A 92 -5.48 -9.55 -1.23
C SER A 92 -4.98 -8.16 -1.57
N ILE A 93 -5.70 -7.54 -2.50
CA ILE A 93 -5.55 -6.14 -2.88
C ILE A 93 -6.93 -5.50 -2.79
N ASP A 94 -7.08 -4.47 -1.97
CA ASP A 94 -8.30 -3.69 -1.86
C ASP A 94 -8.03 -2.25 -2.28
N ALA A 95 -8.71 -1.75 -3.31
CA ALA A 95 -8.65 -0.34 -3.67
C ALA A 95 -9.44 0.49 -2.65
N VAL A 96 -8.85 1.60 -2.21
CA VAL A 96 -9.40 2.50 -1.21
C VAL A 96 -9.98 3.72 -1.89
N TYR A 97 -11.27 3.94 -1.66
CA TYR A 97 -11.97 5.16 -2.08
C TYR A 97 -12.52 5.90 -0.87
N VAL A 98 -12.53 7.22 -0.95
CA VAL A 98 -13.06 8.10 0.11
C VAL A 98 -13.98 9.15 -0.50
N SER A 99 -14.96 9.61 0.28
CA SER A 99 -15.74 10.79 -0.10
C SER A 99 -14.93 12.06 0.12
N LEU A 100 -15.13 13.07 -0.72
CA LEU A 100 -14.53 14.39 -0.58
C LEU A 100 -15.45 15.34 0.17
N THR A 101 -14.88 16.14 1.06
CA THR A 101 -15.56 17.23 1.77
C THR A 101 -14.84 18.55 1.57
N ARG A 102 -15.60 19.64 1.50
CA ARG A 102 -15.08 20.98 1.31
C ARG A 102 -14.53 21.53 2.63
N LYS A 103 -13.24 21.82 2.65
CA LYS A 103 -12.54 22.52 3.72
C LYS A 103 -12.18 23.94 3.29
N SER A 104 -11.71 24.75 4.23
CA SER A 104 -11.27 26.13 3.98
C SER A 104 -10.13 26.25 2.96
N ARG A 105 -9.31 25.20 2.79
CA ARG A 105 -8.18 25.14 1.86
C ARG A 105 -8.46 24.35 0.57
N GLY A 106 -9.70 23.92 0.34
CA GLY A 106 -10.09 23.12 -0.82
C GLY A 106 -10.75 21.80 -0.44
N TRP A 107 -10.70 20.83 -1.36
CA TRP A 107 -11.27 19.50 -1.16
C TRP A 107 -10.31 18.61 -0.39
N ALA A 108 -10.82 17.89 0.60
CA ALA A 108 -10.07 16.92 1.38
C ALA A 108 -10.93 15.66 1.60
N PRO A 109 -10.31 14.50 1.84
CA PRO A 109 -11.04 13.31 2.26
C PRO A 109 -11.87 13.55 3.52
N ALA A 110 -13.08 13.01 3.50
CA ALA A 110 -13.96 12.96 4.65
C ALA A 110 -13.62 11.71 5.48
N GLY A 111 -13.21 11.92 6.73
CA GLY A 111 -12.97 10.80 7.66
C GLY A 111 -14.25 9.98 7.89
N GLY A 112 -14.09 8.67 8.05
CA GLY A 112 -15.17 7.71 8.24
C GLY A 112 -15.90 7.32 6.94
N THR A 113 -15.39 7.71 5.78
CA THR A 113 -16.04 7.45 4.48
C THR A 113 -15.24 6.53 3.57
N ALA A 114 -14.19 5.89 4.11
CA ALA A 114 -13.38 4.96 3.35
C ALA A 114 -14.21 3.72 2.97
N THR A 115 -14.10 3.31 1.71
CA THR A 115 -14.69 2.09 1.18
C THR A 115 -13.61 1.29 0.46
N LEU A 116 -13.74 -0.03 0.52
CA LEU A 116 -12.78 -0.98 -0.04
C LEU A 116 -13.43 -1.74 -1.20
N GLU A 117 -12.72 -1.81 -2.32
CA GLU A 117 -13.09 -2.62 -3.48
C GLU A 117 -12.02 -3.70 -3.70
N ARG A 118 -12.41 -4.97 -3.56
CA ARG A 118 -11.50 -6.10 -3.77
C ARG A 118 -11.10 -6.23 -5.24
N LEU A 119 -9.80 -6.36 -5.48
CA LEU A 119 -9.21 -6.51 -6.81
C LEU A 119 -8.27 -7.73 -6.87
N GLU A 120 -8.14 -8.32 -8.06
CA GLU A 120 -7.11 -9.33 -8.35
C GLU A 120 -5.75 -8.68 -8.69
N THR A 121 -5.77 -7.42 -9.11
CA THR A 121 -4.57 -6.66 -9.49
C THR A 121 -4.77 -5.16 -9.32
N THR A 122 -3.71 -4.43 -9.00
CA THR A 122 -3.75 -2.95 -8.93
C THR A 122 -4.06 -2.31 -10.28
N ALA A 123 -3.85 -3.00 -11.40
CA ALA A 123 -4.23 -2.53 -12.74
C ALA A 123 -5.76 -2.49 -12.96
N ALA A 124 -6.52 -3.27 -12.20
CA ALA A 124 -7.98 -3.33 -12.29
C ALA A 124 -8.68 -2.16 -11.55
N THR A 125 -7.89 -1.30 -10.91
CA THR A 125 -8.41 -0.16 -10.13
C THR A 125 -9.21 0.79 -11.00
N ARG A 126 -10.48 0.97 -10.65
CA ARG A 126 -11.31 2.01 -11.26
C ARG A 126 -10.83 3.38 -10.79
N ARG A 127 -10.68 4.31 -11.72
CA ARG A 127 -10.47 5.72 -11.39
C ARG A 127 -11.78 6.46 -11.61
N PRO A 128 -12.40 7.04 -10.58
CA PRO A 128 -13.57 7.88 -10.75
C PRO A 128 -13.28 8.96 -11.80
N GLU A 129 -14.14 9.06 -12.82
CA GLU A 129 -13.95 10.03 -13.89
C GLU A 129 -14.00 11.46 -13.31
N ARG A 130 -12.93 12.21 -13.54
CA ARG A 130 -12.87 13.60 -13.08
C ARG A 130 -13.59 14.48 -14.10
N ARG A 131 -14.56 15.26 -13.63
CA ARG A 131 -15.05 16.40 -14.38
C ARG A 131 -13.93 17.42 -14.51
N ILE A 132 -13.60 17.82 -15.73
CA ILE A 132 -12.58 18.84 -16.00
C ILE A 132 -13.24 20.10 -16.53
N ALA A 133 -13.04 21.21 -15.83
CA ALA A 133 -13.31 22.54 -16.36
C ALA A 133 -12.10 22.98 -17.18
N TRP A 134 -12.27 23.05 -18.50
CA TRP A 134 -11.24 23.53 -19.41
C TRP A 134 -11.28 25.07 -19.48
N GLY A 135 -10.14 25.69 -19.25
CA GLY A 135 -9.94 27.11 -19.51
C GLY A 135 -9.94 27.43 -21.01
N ALA A 136 -9.79 28.72 -21.31
CA ALA A 136 -9.67 29.18 -22.70
C ALA A 136 -8.44 28.54 -23.38
N ALA A 137 -8.55 28.25 -24.67
CA ALA A 137 -7.41 27.85 -25.48
C ALA A 137 -6.41 29.01 -25.62
N SER A 138 -5.13 28.68 -25.63
CA SER A 138 -4.10 29.57 -26.14
C SER A 138 -4.34 29.88 -27.62
N ALA A 139 -3.68 30.92 -28.13
CA ALA A 139 -3.52 31.06 -29.58
C ALA A 139 -2.82 29.80 -30.14
N PRO A 140 -3.18 29.35 -31.36
CA PRO A 140 -2.46 28.28 -32.03
C PRO A 140 -0.99 28.64 -32.23
N ASP A 141 -0.10 27.66 -32.09
CA ASP A 141 1.30 27.78 -32.47
C ASP A 141 1.49 27.73 -34.00
N GLU A 142 2.74 27.78 -34.46
CA GLU A 142 3.10 27.74 -35.89
C GLU A 142 2.70 26.43 -36.60
N HIS A 143 2.35 25.39 -35.84
CA HIS A 143 1.86 24.11 -36.34
C HIS A 143 0.34 23.95 -36.20
N GLY A 144 -0.35 24.98 -35.69
CA GLY A 144 -1.81 24.98 -35.50
C GLY A 144 -2.27 24.33 -34.20
N HIS A 145 -1.37 24.00 -33.27
CA HIS A 145 -1.75 23.43 -31.98
C HIS A 145 -2.11 24.52 -30.96
N ALA A 146 -3.19 24.32 -30.22
CA ALA A 146 -3.59 25.19 -29.12
C ALA A 146 -3.67 24.41 -27.81
N ASN A 147 -3.18 24.99 -26.73
CA ASN A 147 -3.17 24.39 -25.41
C ASN A 147 -4.34 24.90 -24.58
N ARG A 148 -4.90 24.05 -23.71
CA ARG A 148 -5.90 24.43 -22.70
C ARG A 148 -5.48 23.91 -21.34
N THR A 149 -5.59 24.76 -20.32
CA THR A 149 -5.43 24.31 -18.94
C THR A 149 -6.74 23.71 -18.45
N GLY A 150 -6.70 22.49 -17.92
CA GLY A 150 -7.83 21.83 -17.30
C GLY A 150 -7.72 21.85 -15.78
N TYR A 151 -8.83 22.13 -15.10
CA TYR A 151 -8.93 22.06 -13.64
C TYR A 151 -9.95 20.99 -13.24
N PRO A 152 -9.61 20.08 -12.33
CA PRO A 152 -10.60 19.14 -11.82
C PRO A 152 -11.69 19.90 -11.05
N VAL A 153 -12.93 19.50 -11.29
CA VAL A 153 -14.11 19.99 -10.59
C VAL A 153 -14.60 18.88 -9.69
N PHE A 154 -14.74 19.20 -8.41
CA PHE A 154 -15.31 18.31 -7.41
C PHE A 154 -16.54 18.96 -6.78
N GLU A 155 -17.45 18.11 -6.32
CA GLU A 155 -18.62 18.44 -5.51
C GLU A 155 -18.54 17.72 -4.15
N GLU A 156 -19.34 18.17 -3.18
CA GLU A 156 -19.36 17.55 -1.85
C GLU A 156 -19.91 16.12 -1.98
N GLY A 157 -19.17 15.16 -1.43
CA GLY A 157 -19.51 13.74 -1.53
C GLY A 157 -18.96 13.04 -2.76
N ASP A 158 -18.25 13.73 -3.66
CA ASP A 158 -17.56 13.07 -4.77
C ASP A 158 -16.57 12.01 -4.25
N GLU A 159 -16.47 10.89 -4.95
CA GLU A 159 -15.56 9.80 -4.62
C GLU A 159 -14.15 10.09 -5.18
N SER A 160 -13.12 9.82 -4.37
CA SER A 160 -11.73 9.85 -4.79
C SER A 160 -11.02 8.56 -4.45
N PHE A 161 -10.30 8.02 -5.42
CA PHE A 161 -9.32 6.95 -5.20
C PHE A 161 -8.09 7.50 -4.47
N THR A 162 -7.63 6.83 -3.41
CA THR A 162 -6.49 7.29 -2.58
C THR A 162 -5.31 6.31 -2.54
N GLY A 163 -5.53 5.04 -2.88
CA GLY A 163 -4.50 4.01 -2.85
C GLY A 163 -5.08 2.61 -2.68
N TRP A 164 -4.25 1.68 -2.23
CA TRP A 164 -4.59 0.30 -1.99
C TRP A 164 -4.25 -0.11 -0.56
N VAL A 165 -4.98 -1.08 -0.03
CA VAL A 165 -4.52 -1.95 1.05
C VAL A 165 -4.03 -3.23 0.40
N ILE A 166 -2.79 -3.62 0.70
CA ILE A 166 -2.20 -4.87 0.23
C ILE A 166 -2.01 -5.76 1.46
N THR A 167 -2.69 -6.90 1.47
CA THR A 167 -2.52 -7.91 2.52
C THR A 167 -1.49 -8.92 2.07
N LEU A 168 -0.48 -9.13 2.92
CA LEU A 168 0.59 -10.09 2.72
C LEU A 168 0.42 -11.28 3.65
N ALA A 169 0.63 -12.49 3.14
CA ALA A 169 0.86 -13.70 3.93
C ALA A 169 2.35 -14.08 3.90
N ASP A 170 2.76 -14.90 4.86
CA ASP A 170 4.17 -15.29 5.06
C ASP A 170 5.09 -14.06 5.08
N GLU A 171 4.65 -13.05 5.82
CA GLU A 171 5.28 -11.76 5.85
C GLU A 171 6.59 -11.79 6.64
N HIS A 172 7.51 -10.93 6.21
CA HIS A 172 8.75 -10.67 6.91
C HIS A 172 8.98 -9.17 6.97
N VAL A 173 8.94 -8.62 8.19
CA VAL A 173 9.26 -7.22 8.45
C VAL A 173 10.70 -7.14 8.97
N ARG A 174 11.60 -6.57 8.16
CA ARG A 174 13.00 -6.32 8.53
C ARG A 174 13.18 -4.83 8.74
N LEU A 175 13.26 -4.40 9.99
CA LEU A 175 13.55 -3.00 10.31
C LEU A 175 14.89 -2.60 9.66
N ALA A 176 14.89 -1.45 9.01
CA ALA A 176 16.13 -0.87 8.51
C ALA A 176 16.94 -0.37 9.71
N ASP A 177 18.17 -0.82 9.83
CA ASP A 177 19.10 -0.30 10.84
C ASP A 177 19.35 1.19 10.56
N ALA A 178 19.30 2.02 11.61
CA ALA A 178 19.75 3.39 11.51
C ALA A 178 21.24 3.39 11.12
N VAL A 179 21.56 3.95 9.95
CA VAL A 179 22.94 4.16 9.51
C VAL A 179 23.55 5.33 10.27
#